data_AF-A0A1B8NVJ4-F1
#
_entry.id   AF-A0A1B8NVJ4-F1
#
_cell.length_a   1.000
_cell.length_b   1.000
_cell.length_c   1.000
_cell.angle_alpha   90.00
_cell.angle_beta   90.00
_cell.angle_gamma   90.00
#
_symmetry.space_group_name_H-M   'P 1'
#
loop_
_entity.id
_entity.type
_entity.pdbx_description
1 polymer ?
#
loop_
_entity_poly.entity_id
_entity_poly.type
_entity_poly.pdbx_seq_one_letter_code
_entity_poly.pdbx_strand_id
1 'polypeptide(L)'
;MGYCLAFTIGNILLTMPGNGMDFSFDSFINRAIAVMIGLATVVTGFRLIPGFGPTLRKKRLVGAIVRDLRNLPNRPIHEAETRFIGSMADRLLHLAKHDDMLPEDQRHLFTLGLTGLDIGYACLQLRRRLDDLPNTELHRAQRDFFAALARAYAASAKGHASDEVRRAGDALIETLHDQPSLSERRRTLLAGLVERLDLSLQRQAERARTSRMPSRAAQAGPA
;
A
#
# COMPACT_ATOMS: atom_id res chain seq x y z
N MET A 1 -7.84 26.21 19.21
CA MET A 1 -8.63 25.79 20.40
C MET A 1 -8.00 24.67 21.25
N GLY A 2 -6.83 24.09 20.91
CA GLY A 2 -6.19 23.05 21.74
C GLY A 2 -5.28 23.58 22.88
N TYR A 3 -4.79 24.82 22.80
CA TYR A 3 -3.81 25.36 23.76
C TYR A 3 -4.41 25.67 25.14
N CYS A 4 -5.67 26.08 25.22
CA CYS A 4 -6.30 26.44 26.48
C CYS A 4 -6.41 25.25 27.44
N LEU A 5 -6.63 24.04 26.92
CA LEU A 5 -6.81 22.85 27.75
C LEU A 5 -5.48 22.40 28.38
N ALA A 6 -4.39 22.44 27.62
CA ALA A 6 -3.05 22.14 28.11
C ALA A 6 -2.59 23.18 29.15
N PHE A 7 -2.86 24.47 28.90
CA PHE A 7 -2.57 25.54 29.85
C PHE A 7 -3.32 25.38 31.16
N THR A 8 -4.64 25.10 31.11
CA THR A 8 -5.46 24.94 32.32
C THR A 8 -5.05 23.70 33.13
N ILE A 9 -4.76 22.57 32.48
CA ILE A 9 -4.28 21.35 33.18
C ILE A 9 -2.91 21.59 33.82
N GLY A 10 -1.97 22.20 33.09
CA GLY A 10 -0.65 22.50 33.63
C GLY A 10 -0.73 23.44 34.83
N ASN A 11 -1.57 24.47 34.75
CA ASN A 11 -1.73 25.42 35.84
C ASN A 11 -2.36 24.76 37.08
N ILE A 12 -3.37 23.90 36.93
CA ILE A 12 -4.00 23.17 38.05
C ILE A 12 -3.01 22.20 38.72
N LEU A 13 -2.18 21.49 37.95
CA LEU A 13 -1.16 20.58 38.49
C LEU A 13 -0.04 21.33 39.23
N LEU A 14 0.36 22.50 38.73
CA LEU A 14 1.42 23.30 39.33
C LEU A 14 0.93 24.07 40.57
N THR A 15 -0.29 24.61 40.53
CA THR A 15 -0.82 25.49 41.58
C THR A 15 -1.68 24.78 42.62
N MET A 16 -2.25 23.60 42.28
CA MET A 16 -3.12 22.76 43.12
C MET A 16 -3.91 23.57 44.16
N PRO A 17 -4.90 24.39 43.73
CA PRO A 17 -5.60 25.30 44.62
C PRO A 17 -6.60 24.51 45.49
N GLY A 18 -6.12 23.87 46.56
CA GLY A 18 -6.92 23.05 47.46
C GLY A 18 -6.25 22.73 48.80
N ASN A 19 -6.89 23.18 49.89
CA ASN A 19 -6.76 22.90 51.33
C ASN A 19 -5.42 22.43 51.95
N GLY A 20 -4.32 23.08 51.57
CA GLY A 20 -3.01 22.97 52.20
C GLY A 20 -1.98 23.80 51.45
N MET A 21 -2.17 25.13 51.43
CA MET A 21 -1.27 26.05 50.72
C MET A 21 0.08 26.13 51.43
N ASP A 22 1.02 25.32 50.96
CA ASP A 22 2.43 25.48 51.31
C ASP A 22 3.14 26.13 50.12
N PHE A 23 3.39 27.44 50.21
CA PHE A 23 4.12 28.22 49.20
C PHE A 23 5.64 28.03 49.34
N SER A 24 6.08 26.79 49.60
CA SER A 24 7.50 26.46 49.63
C SER A 24 8.00 26.33 48.19
N PHE A 25 9.05 27.10 47.89
CA PHE A 25 9.75 27.06 46.60
C PHE A 25 10.18 25.63 46.23
N ASP A 26 10.56 24.83 47.23
CA ASP A 26 10.93 23.42 47.10
C ASP A 26 9.77 22.55 46.58
N SER A 27 8.55 22.77 47.06
CA SER A 27 7.34 22.06 46.60
C SER A 27 7.00 22.44 45.16
N PHE A 28 7.16 23.71 44.79
CA PHE A 28 6.96 24.17 43.42
C PHE A 28 7.97 23.55 42.44
N ILE A 29 9.27 23.56 42.79
CA ILE A 29 10.32 22.97 41.94
C ILE A 29 10.10 21.46 41.76
N ASN A 30 9.80 20.73 42.82
CA ASN A 30 9.55 19.29 42.72
C ASN A 30 8.37 18.97 41.79
N ARG A 31 7.31 19.79 41.81
CA ARG A 31 6.16 19.64 40.90
C ARG A 31 6.51 19.98 39.46
N ALA A 32 7.25 21.06 39.24
CA ALA A 32 7.70 21.45 37.90
C ALA A 32 8.57 20.36 37.27
N ILE A 33 9.50 19.78 38.03
CA ILE A 33 10.33 18.66 37.58
C ILE A 33 9.47 17.42 37.28
N ALA A 34 8.51 17.09 38.14
CA ALA A 34 7.60 15.96 37.92
C ALA A 34 6.77 16.10 36.63
N VAL A 35 6.25 17.30 36.34
CA VAL A 35 5.51 17.58 35.10
C VAL A 35 6.42 17.47 33.88
N MET A 36 7.64 18.02 33.96
CA MET A 36 8.62 17.94 32.87
C MET A 36 9.02 16.49 32.57
N ILE A 37 9.29 15.68 33.60
CA ILE A 37 9.62 14.25 33.46
C ILE A 37 8.42 13.48 32.91
N GLY A 38 7.20 13.75 33.40
CA GLY A 38 5.98 13.10 32.92
C GLY A 38 5.73 13.40 31.44
N LEU A 39 5.85 14.66 31.03
CA LEU A 39 5.69 15.08 29.64
C LEU A 39 6.77 14.46 28.75
N ALA A 40 8.03 14.50 29.19
CA ALA A 40 9.13 13.86 28.47
C ALA A 40 8.88 12.36 28.30
N THR A 41 8.44 11.66 29.35
CA THR A 41 8.13 10.23 29.31
C THR A 41 6.99 9.92 28.35
N VAL A 42 5.92 10.73 28.33
CA VAL A 42 4.79 10.55 27.41
C VAL A 42 5.20 10.83 25.97
N VAL A 43 5.94 11.91 25.71
CA VAL A 43 6.46 12.24 24.37
C VAL A 43 7.41 11.15 23.88
N THR A 44 8.32 10.69 24.74
CA THR A 44 9.21 9.56 24.44
C THR A 44 8.43 8.28 24.23
N GLY A 45 7.40 7.99 25.02
CA GLY A 45 6.52 6.82 24.84
C GLY A 45 5.81 6.84 23.49
N PHE A 46 5.19 7.96 23.11
CA PHE A 46 4.55 8.11 21.79
C PHE A 46 5.55 8.08 20.64
N ARG A 47 6.79 8.53 20.85
CA ARG A 47 7.87 8.49 19.85
C ARG A 47 8.55 7.12 19.75
N LEU A 48 8.62 6.37 20.85
CA LEU A 48 9.24 5.05 21.00
C LEU A 48 8.24 3.91 20.77
N ILE A 49 6.98 4.22 20.46
CA ILE A 49 6.05 3.31 19.78
C ILE A 49 6.02 3.76 18.31
N PRO A 50 7.06 3.48 17.48
CA PRO A 50 6.96 3.74 16.05
C PRO A 50 5.82 2.87 15.53
N GLY A 51 4.81 3.55 14.99
CA GLY A 51 3.47 3.02 14.86
C GLY A 51 3.37 1.69 14.12
N PHE A 52 2.46 0.86 14.60
CA PHE A 52 1.83 -0.21 13.80
C PHE A 52 1.13 0.34 12.53
N GLY A 53 0.96 1.66 12.41
CA GLY A 53 0.26 2.35 11.32
C GLY A 53 0.76 2.07 9.90
N PRO A 54 2.00 2.39 9.51
CA PRO A 54 2.47 2.30 8.13
C PRO A 54 2.47 0.86 7.58
N THR A 55 2.92 -0.13 8.36
CA THR A 55 2.93 -1.54 7.94
C THR A 55 1.53 -2.12 7.81
N LEU A 56 0.60 -1.77 8.72
CA LEU A 56 -0.81 -2.16 8.62
C LEU A 56 -1.50 -1.47 7.44
N ARG A 57 -1.26 -0.17 7.21
CA ARG A 57 -1.77 0.58 6.05
C ARG A 57 -1.29 -0.05 4.75
N LYS A 58 -0.01 -0.40 4.65
CA LYS A 58 0.56 -1.15 3.52
C LYS A 58 -0.16 -2.48 3.32
N LYS A 59 -0.30 -3.29 4.37
CA LYS A 59 -0.94 -4.60 4.32
C LYS A 59 -2.41 -4.49 3.88
N ARG A 60 -3.15 -3.51 4.42
CA ARG A 60 -4.55 -3.24 4.07
C ARG A 60 -4.70 -2.78 2.62
N LEU A 61 -3.85 -1.85 2.17
CA LEU A 61 -3.85 -1.34 0.80
C LEU A 61 -3.57 -2.47 -0.20
N VAL A 62 -2.46 -3.20 -0.02
CA VAL A 62 -2.09 -4.34 -0.87
C VAL A 62 -3.19 -5.39 -0.86
N GLY A 63 -3.69 -5.77 0.32
CA GLY A 63 -4.77 -6.74 0.44
C GLY A 63 -6.05 -6.33 -0.28
N ALA A 64 -6.40 -5.03 -0.24
CA ALA A 64 -7.55 -4.50 -0.96
C ALA A 64 -7.35 -4.58 -2.49
N ILE A 65 -6.19 -4.15 -3.00
CA ILE A 65 -5.87 -4.19 -4.43
C ILE A 65 -5.84 -5.64 -4.94
N VAL A 66 -5.21 -6.55 -4.20
CA VAL A 66 -5.15 -7.99 -4.55
C VAL A 66 -6.55 -8.60 -4.62
N ARG A 67 -7.44 -8.26 -3.69
CA ARG A 67 -8.83 -8.73 -3.73
C ARG A 67 -9.56 -8.19 -4.95
N ASP A 68 -9.36 -6.92 -5.28
CA ASP A 68 -10.03 -6.32 -6.43
C ASP A 68 -9.53 -6.94 -7.75
N LEU A 69 -8.21 -7.13 -7.90
CA LEU A 69 -7.61 -7.82 -9.05
C LEU A 69 -8.14 -9.24 -9.23
N ARG A 70 -8.27 -10.01 -8.14
CA ARG A 70 -8.84 -11.38 -8.19
C ARG A 70 -10.33 -11.40 -8.55
N ASN A 71 -11.06 -10.34 -8.22
CA ASN A 71 -12.48 -10.23 -8.51
C ASN A 71 -12.75 -9.71 -9.91
N LEU A 72 -11.73 -9.20 -10.63
CA LEU A 72 -11.91 -8.69 -11.99
C LEU A 72 -12.55 -9.71 -12.93
N PRO A 73 -12.15 -11.01 -13.00
CA PRO A 73 -12.76 -11.94 -13.94
C PRO A 73 -14.19 -12.37 -13.58
N ASN A 74 -14.63 -12.17 -12.34
CA ASN A 74 -15.87 -12.76 -11.82
C ASN A 74 -17.12 -11.89 -12.03
N ARG A 75 -16.97 -10.71 -12.61
CA ARG A 75 -18.05 -9.73 -12.80
C ARG A 75 -18.17 -9.28 -14.25
N PRO A 76 -19.35 -8.83 -14.68
CA PRO A 76 -19.51 -8.14 -15.97
C PRO A 76 -18.47 -7.02 -16.11
N ILE A 77 -17.93 -6.84 -17.32
CA ILE A 77 -16.80 -5.92 -17.56
C ILE A 77 -17.09 -4.48 -17.09
N HIS A 78 -18.28 -3.96 -17.38
CA HIS A 78 -18.67 -2.60 -16.99
C HIS A 78 -18.77 -2.41 -15.48
N GLU A 79 -19.28 -3.41 -14.75
CA GLU A 79 -19.35 -3.37 -13.29
C GLU A 79 -17.95 -3.51 -12.68
N ALA A 80 -17.14 -4.43 -13.20
CA ALA A 80 -15.77 -4.64 -12.76
C ALA A 80 -14.92 -3.37 -12.93
N GLU A 81 -15.03 -2.69 -14.07
CA GLU A 81 -14.33 -1.44 -14.38
C GLU A 81 -14.75 -0.32 -13.44
N THR A 82 -16.05 -0.05 -13.35
CA THR A 82 -16.60 1.03 -12.49
C THR A 82 -16.17 0.86 -11.04
N ARG A 83 -16.31 -0.37 -10.51
CA ARG A 83 -15.98 -0.67 -9.12
C ARG A 83 -14.48 -0.62 -8.85
N PHE A 84 -13.66 -1.15 -9.76
CA PHE A 84 -12.21 -1.14 -9.61
C PHE A 84 -11.68 0.30 -9.63
N ILE A 85 -12.07 1.08 -10.65
CA ILE A 85 -11.62 2.47 -10.82
C ILE A 85 -12.10 3.33 -9.65
N GLY A 86 -13.37 3.24 -9.25
CA GLY A 86 -13.89 3.99 -8.11
C GLY A 86 -13.15 3.65 -6.81
N SER A 87 -12.96 2.37 -6.52
CA SER A 87 -12.23 1.93 -5.32
C SER A 87 -10.77 2.39 -5.33
N MET A 88 -10.12 2.41 -6.50
CA MET A 88 -8.75 2.92 -6.63
C MET A 88 -8.67 4.43 -6.51
N ALA A 89 -9.61 5.17 -7.09
CA ALA A 89 -9.69 6.62 -6.97
C ALA A 89 -9.83 7.04 -5.50
N ASP A 90 -10.74 6.41 -4.74
CA ASP A 90 -10.92 6.68 -3.32
C ASP A 90 -9.64 6.42 -2.51
N ARG A 91 -8.94 5.32 -2.79
CA ARG A 91 -7.68 4.97 -2.10
C ARG A 91 -6.57 5.97 -2.43
N LEU A 92 -6.44 6.35 -3.69
CA LEU A 92 -5.42 7.31 -4.12
C LEU A 92 -5.72 8.71 -3.57
N LEU A 93 -6.98 9.15 -3.57
CA LEU A 93 -7.39 10.40 -2.94
C LEU A 93 -7.15 10.38 -1.43
N HIS A 94 -7.42 9.27 -0.76
CA HIS A 94 -7.14 9.13 0.67
C HIS A 94 -5.63 9.18 0.98
N LEU A 95 -4.80 8.59 0.12
CA LEU A 95 -3.35 8.67 0.22
C LEU A 95 -2.83 10.08 -0.08
N ALA A 96 -3.40 10.77 -1.08
CA ALA A 96 -3.01 12.13 -1.46
C ALA A 96 -3.44 13.18 -0.42
N LYS A 97 -4.59 13.02 0.25
CA LYS A 97 -5.05 13.97 1.29
C LYS A 97 -4.12 14.11 2.51
N HIS A 98 -3.11 13.25 2.64
CA HIS A 98 -2.10 13.31 3.70
C HIS A 98 -0.74 13.86 3.16
N ASP A 99 -0.77 14.64 2.08
CA ASP A 99 0.38 15.10 1.27
C ASP A 99 1.40 16.00 1.98
N ASP A 100 1.00 16.76 3.01
CA ASP A 100 1.69 18.04 3.27
C ASP A 100 3.19 17.97 3.65
N MET A 101 3.73 16.83 4.09
CA MET A 101 5.19 16.60 4.17
C MET A 101 5.49 15.09 4.14
N LEU A 102 5.14 14.36 3.06
CA LEU A 102 5.23 12.89 3.06
C LEU A 102 6.61 12.39 3.57
N PRO A 103 6.65 11.71 4.73
CA PRO A 103 7.75 10.83 5.08
C PRO A 103 7.89 9.77 3.97
N GLU A 104 9.12 9.27 3.72
CA GLU A 104 9.40 8.32 2.61
C GLU A 104 8.38 7.15 2.53
N ASP A 105 7.89 6.69 3.68
CA ASP A 105 6.88 5.63 3.81
C ASP A 105 5.56 5.91 3.07
N GLN A 106 5.04 7.14 3.14
CA GLN A 106 3.77 7.45 2.48
C GLN A 106 3.95 7.56 0.95
N ARG A 107 5.11 8.04 0.46
CA ARG A 107 5.41 8.09 -0.99
C ARG A 107 5.49 6.69 -1.57
N HIS A 108 6.07 5.76 -0.82
CA HIS A 108 6.09 4.35 -1.18
C HIS A 108 4.66 3.77 -1.27
N LEU A 109 3.76 4.11 -0.35
CA LEU A 109 2.36 3.65 -0.41
C LEU A 109 1.60 4.21 -1.62
N PHE A 110 1.80 5.48 -1.94
CA PHE A 110 1.19 6.10 -3.12
C PHE A 110 1.68 5.46 -4.41
N THR A 111 3.01 5.27 -4.54
CA THR A 111 3.62 4.56 -5.68
C THR A 111 3.04 3.15 -5.82
N LEU A 112 2.90 2.43 -4.71
CA LEU A 112 2.33 1.08 -4.69
C LEU A 112 0.87 1.07 -5.15
N GLY A 113 0.09 2.08 -4.74
CA GLY A 113 -1.28 2.30 -5.21
C GLY A 113 -1.34 2.55 -6.73
N LEU A 114 -0.46 3.40 -7.26
CA LEU A 114 -0.38 3.70 -8.69
C LEU A 114 0.00 2.46 -9.52
N THR A 115 0.95 1.65 -9.07
CA THR A 115 1.28 0.40 -9.77
C THR A 115 0.11 -0.59 -9.74
N GLY A 116 -0.63 -0.65 -8.62
CA GLY A 116 -1.86 -1.44 -8.54
C GLY A 116 -2.93 -0.98 -9.53
N LEU A 117 -3.07 0.33 -9.73
CA LEU A 117 -3.98 0.92 -10.71
C LEU A 117 -3.56 0.58 -12.15
N ASP A 118 -2.29 0.75 -12.51
CA ASP A 118 -1.77 0.42 -13.85
C ASP A 118 -1.98 -1.06 -14.20
N ILE A 119 -1.68 -1.97 -13.26
CA ILE A 119 -1.91 -3.41 -13.44
C ILE A 119 -3.40 -3.70 -13.63
N GLY A 120 -4.27 -3.15 -12.79
CA GLY A 120 -5.70 -3.40 -12.90
C GLY A 120 -6.31 -2.81 -14.18
N TYR A 121 -5.83 -1.65 -14.62
CA TYR A 121 -6.23 -1.07 -15.91
C TYR A 121 -5.81 -1.97 -17.09
N ALA A 122 -4.58 -2.50 -17.06
CA ALA A 122 -4.12 -3.46 -18.06
C ALA A 122 -4.96 -4.76 -18.06
N CYS A 123 -5.34 -5.27 -16.88
CA CYS A 123 -6.26 -6.40 -16.76
C CYS A 123 -7.63 -6.09 -17.39
N LEU A 124 -8.20 -4.91 -17.12
CA LEU A 124 -9.47 -4.48 -17.72
C LEU A 124 -9.36 -4.35 -19.25
N GLN A 125 -8.25 -3.81 -19.76
CA GLN A 125 -7.99 -3.73 -21.19
C GLN A 125 -7.85 -5.12 -21.82
N LEU A 126 -7.21 -6.06 -21.12
CA LEU A 126 -7.10 -7.45 -21.56
C LEU A 126 -8.49 -8.11 -21.62
N ARG A 127 -9.32 -7.95 -20.58
CA ARG A 127 -10.71 -8.42 -20.58
C ARG A 127 -11.51 -7.87 -21.73
N ARG A 128 -11.49 -6.55 -21.96
CA ARG A 128 -12.19 -5.91 -23.09
C ARG A 128 -11.80 -6.47 -24.46
N ARG A 129 -10.63 -7.09 -24.60
CA ARG A 129 -10.18 -7.70 -25.86
C ARG A 129 -10.46 -9.19 -25.97
N LEU A 130 -10.65 -9.86 -24.84
CA LEU A 130 -10.76 -11.33 -24.78
C LEU A 130 -12.16 -11.82 -24.40
N ASP A 131 -12.95 -11.02 -23.68
CA ASP A 131 -14.28 -11.41 -23.19
C ASP A 131 -15.26 -11.71 -24.35
N ASP A 132 -15.06 -11.08 -25.52
CA ASP A 132 -15.87 -11.31 -26.72
C ASP A 132 -15.56 -12.65 -27.43
N LEU A 133 -14.49 -13.36 -27.02
CA LEU A 133 -14.08 -14.61 -27.65
C LEU A 133 -14.76 -15.82 -26.97
N PRO A 134 -15.49 -16.66 -27.72
CA PRO A 134 -16.18 -17.82 -27.16
C PRO A 134 -15.20 -19.00 -26.98
N ASN A 135 -14.32 -18.95 -25.97
CA ASN A 135 -13.44 -20.07 -25.63
C ASN A 135 -13.21 -20.21 -24.12
N THR A 136 -13.71 -21.31 -23.57
CA THR A 136 -13.65 -21.63 -22.14
C THR A 136 -12.22 -21.83 -21.62
N GLU A 137 -11.32 -22.41 -22.41
CA GLU A 137 -9.91 -22.57 -22.04
C GLU A 137 -9.20 -21.22 -21.99
N LEU A 138 -9.49 -20.33 -22.95
CA LEU A 138 -8.96 -18.97 -22.94
C LEU A 138 -9.41 -18.20 -21.68
N HIS A 139 -10.70 -18.31 -21.34
CA HIS A 139 -11.23 -17.70 -20.11
C HIS A 139 -10.60 -18.30 -18.85
N ARG A 140 -10.25 -19.59 -18.85
CA ARG A 140 -9.52 -20.22 -17.73
C ARG A 140 -8.10 -19.67 -17.63
N ALA A 141 -7.34 -19.67 -18.72
CA ALA A 141 -5.98 -19.13 -18.76
C ALA A 141 -5.94 -17.65 -18.35
N GLN A 142 -6.93 -16.85 -18.77
CA GLN A 142 -7.08 -15.45 -18.37
C GLN A 142 -7.29 -15.30 -16.85
N ARG A 143 -8.17 -16.11 -16.24
CA ARG A 143 -8.39 -16.12 -14.78
C ARG A 143 -7.13 -16.50 -14.02
N ASP A 144 -6.41 -17.51 -14.50
CA ASP A 144 -5.17 -17.99 -13.87
C ASP A 144 -4.06 -16.93 -13.97
N PHE A 145 -3.96 -16.24 -15.10
CA PHE A 145 -3.08 -15.10 -15.28
C PHE A 145 -3.40 -13.95 -14.30
N PHE A 146 -4.68 -13.62 -14.10
CA PHE A 146 -5.07 -12.56 -13.17
C PHE A 146 -4.80 -12.95 -11.72
N ALA A 147 -5.00 -14.22 -11.38
CA ALA A 147 -4.64 -14.75 -10.07
C ALA A 147 -3.12 -14.69 -9.83
N ALA A 148 -2.32 -15.03 -10.84
CA ALA A 148 -0.86 -14.92 -10.80
C ALA A 148 -0.40 -13.45 -10.63
N LEU A 149 -0.96 -12.52 -11.40
CA LEU A 149 -0.70 -11.08 -11.25
C LEU A 149 -1.03 -10.57 -9.85
N ALA A 150 -2.18 -10.96 -9.30
CA ALA A 150 -2.58 -10.56 -7.96
C ALA A 150 -1.62 -11.11 -6.89
N ARG A 151 -1.16 -12.38 -7.02
CA ARG A 151 -0.17 -12.97 -6.11
C ARG A 151 1.20 -12.28 -6.26
N ALA A 152 1.65 -12.05 -7.48
CA ALA A 152 2.93 -11.42 -7.76
C ALA A 152 2.96 -9.95 -7.32
N TYR A 153 1.86 -9.19 -7.44
CA TYR A 153 1.73 -7.86 -6.86
C TYR A 153 1.87 -7.87 -5.33
N ALA A 154 1.25 -8.84 -4.66
CA ALA A 154 1.39 -9.01 -3.21
C ALA A 154 2.84 -9.37 -2.80
N ALA A 155 3.51 -10.20 -3.61
CA ALA A 155 4.89 -10.63 -3.41
C ALA A 155 5.88 -9.48 -3.66
N SER A 156 5.70 -8.73 -4.75
CA SER A 156 6.54 -7.59 -5.13
C SER A 156 6.43 -6.46 -4.12
N ALA A 157 5.25 -6.21 -3.55
CA ALA A 157 5.08 -5.28 -2.43
C ALA A 157 5.93 -5.66 -1.19
N LYS A 158 6.29 -6.94 -1.04
CA LYS A 158 7.18 -7.45 0.01
C LYS A 158 8.64 -7.57 -0.45
N GLY A 159 8.95 -7.19 -1.69
CA GLY A 159 10.28 -7.34 -2.27
C GLY A 159 10.60 -8.75 -2.77
N HIS A 160 9.60 -9.53 -3.20
CA HIS A 160 9.84 -10.84 -3.81
C HIS A 160 9.40 -10.79 -5.28
N ALA A 161 10.30 -11.21 -6.17
CA ALA A 161 9.96 -11.47 -7.57
C ALA A 161 9.34 -12.88 -7.69
N SER A 162 8.49 -13.08 -8.69
CA SER A 162 7.85 -14.38 -8.96
C SER A 162 7.75 -14.59 -10.47
N ASP A 163 8.15 -15.77 -10.93
CA ASP A 163 8.01 -16.19 -12.33
C ASP A 163 6.61 -16.75 -12.66
N GLU A 164 5.67 -16.73 -11.70
CA GLU A 164 4.29 -17.20 -11.93
C GLU A 164 3.57 -16.38 -13.01
N VAL A 165 3.83 -15.07 -13.08
CA VAL A 165 3.18 -14.18 -14.06
C VAL A 165 3.63 -14.53 -15.47
N ARG A 166 4.93 -14.76 -15.65
CA ARG A 166 5.49 -15.18 -16.94
C ARG A 166 4.91 -16.52 -17.37
N ARG A 167 4.95 -17.55 -16.51
CA ARG A 167 4.38 -18.87 -16.82
C ARG A 167 2.88 -18.82 -17.16
N ALA A 168 2.08 -18.09 -16.37
CA ALA A 168 0.66 -17.96 -16.64
C ALA A 168 0.37 -17.10 -17.89
N GLY A 169 1.24 -16.13 -18.16
CA GLY A 169 1.21 -15.31 -19.36
C GLY A 169 1.52 -16.10 -20.63
N ASP A 170 2.54 -16.96 -20.59
CA ASP A 170 2.92 -17.84 -21.69
C ASP A 170 1.77 -18.81 -22.02
N ALA A 171 1.16 -19.42 -21.01
CA ALA A 171 -0.01 -20.29 -21.19
C ALA A 171 -1.23 -19.53 -21.78
N LEU A 172 -1.44 -18.28 -21.39
CA LEU A 172 -2.47 -17.43 -21.98
C LEU A 172 -2.18 -17.14 -23.45
N ILE A 173 -0.94 -16.81 -23.79
CA ILE A 173 -0.49 -16.52 -25.17
C ILE A 173 -0.59 -17.77 -26.04
N GLU A 174 -0.22 -18.94 -25.52
CA GLU A 174 -0.37 -20.22 -26.20
C GLU A 174 -1.83 -20.50 -26.55
N THR A 175 -2.74 -20.30 -25.59
CA THR A 175 -4.19 -20.47 -25.84
C THR A 175 -4.73 -19.45 -26.86
N LEU A 176 -4.09 -18.28 -27.00
CA LEU A 176 -4.41 -17.30 -28.04
C LEU A 176 -3.88 -17.72 -29.42
N HIS A 177 -2.85 -18.57 -29.49
CA HIS A 177 -2.32 -19.04 -30.77
C HIS A 177 -3.33 -19.91 -31.53
N ASP A 178 -4.11 -20.69 -30.79
CA ASP A 178 -5.15 -21.58 -31.29
C ASP A 178 -6.41 -20.84 -31.79
N GLN A 179 -6.44 -19.50 -31.70
CA GLN A 179 -7.61 -18.69 -32.03
C GLN A 179 -7.50 -18.00 -33.41
N PRO A 180 -8.06 -18.56 -34.49
CA PRO A 180 -7.88 -18.03 -35.85
C PRO A 180 -8.48 -16.64 -36.08
N SER A 181 -9.37 -16.17 -35.20
CA SER A 181 -10.02 -14.85 -35.29
C SER A 181 -9.13 -13.68 -34.85
N LEU A 182 -7.98 -13.94 -34.22
CA LEU A 182 -7.06 -12.90 -33.74
C LEU A 182 -5.91 -12.66 -34.72
N SER A 183 -5.84 -11.45 -35.26
CA SER A 183 -4.72 -11.03 -36.11
C SER A 183 -3.37 -11.11 -35.38
N GLU A 184 -2.32 -11.45 -36.12
CA GLU A 184 -0.95 -11.57 -35.61
C GLU A 184 -0.51 -10.31 -34.83
N ARG A 185 -0.79 -9.12 -35.37
CA ARG A 185 -0.54 -7.84 -34.70
C ARG A 185 -1.20 -7.75 -33.32
N ARG A 186 -2.44 -8.23 -33.16
CA ARG A 186 -3.13 -8.21 -31.85
C ARG A 186 -2.45 -9.17 -30.88
N ARG A 187 -2.02 -10.35 -31.34
CA ARG A 187 -1.29 -11.33 -30.52
C ARG A 187 0.02 -10.75 -30.00
N THR A 188 0.82 -10.11 -30.85
CA THR A 188 2.07 -9.44 -30.44
C THR A 188 1.84 -8.35 -29.41
N LEU A 189 0.78 -7.54 -29.57
CA LEU A 189 0.43 -6.50 -28.59
C LEU A 189 0.02 -7.08 -27.23
N LEU A 190 -0.65 -8.23 -27.21
CA LEU A 190 -1.03 -8.92 -25.98
C LEU A 190 0.20 -9.52 -25.30
N ALA A 191 1.09 -10.15 -26.06
CA ALA A 191 2.36 -10.68 -25.55
C ALA A 191 3.22 -9.56 -24.92
N GLY A 192 3.39 -8.44 -25.63
CA GLY A 192 4.14 -7.29 -25.10
C GLY A 192 3.48 -6.67 -23.85
N LEU A 193 2.15 -6.71 -23.73
CA LEU A 193 1.45 -6.26 -22.52
C LEU A 193 1.76 -7.18 -21.33
N VAL A 194 1.72 -8.49 -21.52
CA VAL A 194 2.05 -9.50 -20.50
C VAL A 194 3.49 -9.30 -20.01
N GLU A 195 4.44 -9.17 -20.94
CA GLU A 195 5.86 -8.95 -20.63
C GLU A 195 6.06 -7.64 -19.84
N ARG A 196 5.41 -6.55 -20.27
CA ARG A 196 5.47 -5.26 -19.58
C ARG A 196 4.98 -5.36 -18.13
N LEU A 197 3.91 -6.12 -17.88
CA LEU A 197 3.35 -6.31 -16.54
C LEU A 197 4.31 -7.10 -15.63
N ASP A 198 4.93 -8.15 -16.17
CA ASP A 198 5.95 -8.92 -15.44
C ASP A 198 7.15 -8.04 -15.05
N LEU A 199 7.71 -7.30 -16.01
CA LEU A 199 8.82 -6.37 -15.77
C LEU A 199 8.46 -5.23 -14.80
N SER A 200 7.21 -4.76 -14.82
CA SER A 200 6.71 -3.76 -13.86
C SER A 200 6.74 -4.31 -12.43
N LEU A 201 6.28 -5.55 -12.24
CA LEU A 201 6.27 -6.23 -10.96
C LEU A 201 7.67 -6.55 -10.45
N GLN A 202 8.59 -6.95 -11.33
CA GLN A 202 10.00 -7.17 -10.99
C GLN A 202 10.67 -5.88 -10.51
N ARG A 203 10.50 -4.77 -11.25
CA ARG A 203 11.01 -3.45 -10.85
C ARG A 203 10.41 -2.99 -9.52
N GLN A 204 9.12 -3.24 -9.28
CA GLN A 204 8.50 -2.95 -7.99
C GLN A 204 9.12 -3.77 -6.86
N ALA A 205 9.38 -5.07 -7.08
CA ALA A 205 10.02 -5.93 -6.10
C ALA A 205 11.42 -5.45 -5.75
N GLU A 206 12.19 -5.04 -6.75
CA GLU A 206 13.53 -4.48 -6.56
C GLU A 206 13.50 -3.18 -5.74
N ARG A 207 12.61 -2.24 -6.09
CA ARG A 207 12.39 -1.01 -5.30
C ARG A 207 12.00 -1.31 -3.86
N ALA A 208 11.12 -2.28 -3.64
CA ALA A 208 10.71 -2.67 -2.28
C ALA A 208 11.83 -3.34 -1.47
N ARG A 209 12.80 -4.01 -2.13
CA ARG A 209 14.01 -4.53 -1.49
C ARG A 209 14.95 -3.41 -1.11
N THR A 210 15.24 -2.48 -2.03
CA THR A 210 16.17 -1.38 -1.78
C THR A 210 15.66 -0.45 -0.69
N SER A 211 14.36 -0.14 -0.63
CA SER A 211 13.77 0.65 0.47
C SER A 211 13.83 -0.05 1.84
N ARG A 212 14.01 -1.38 1.90
CA ARG A 212 14.18 -2.11 3.17
C ARG A 212 15.62 -2.14 3.69
N MET A 213 16.61 -2.05 2.81
CA MET A 213 18.03 -2.09 3.19
C MET A 213 18.52 -0.89 4.04
N PRO A 214 18.09 0.38 3.85
CA PRO A 214 18.55 1.49 4.70
C PRO A 214 18.04 1.37 6.15
N SER A 215 16.91 0.71 6.37
CA SER A 215 16.34 0.49 7.72
C SER A 215 17.14 -0.53 8.56
N ARG A 216 17.93 -1.40 7.91
CA ARG A 216 18.71 -2.45 8.58
C ARG A 216 20.13 -1.97 8.96
N ALA A 217 20.72 -1.10 8.14
CA ALA A 217 22.03 -0.49 8.43
C ALA A 217 21.97 0.50 9.61
N ALA A 218 20.85 1.21 9.80
CA ALA A 218 20.65 2.10 10.96
C ALA A 218 20.37 1.37 12.29
N GLN A 219 20.10 0.06 12.26
CA GLN A 219 19.91 -0.78 13.47
C GLN A 219 21.19 -1.52 13.88
N ALA A 220 22.25 -1.45 13.09
CA ALA A 220 23.59 -1.91 13.45
C ALA A 220 24.44 -0.68 13.81
N GLY A 221 24.22 -0.14 15.01
CA GLY A 221 25.14 0.84 15.60
C GLY A 221 26.52 0.20 15.86
N PRO A 222 27.60 0.99 15.87
CA PRO A 222 28.96 0.48 16.00
C PRO A 222 29.11 -0.22 17.36
N ALA A 223 29.76 -1.39 17.33
CA ALA A 223 30.18 -2.15 18.50
C ALA A 223 31.26 -1.41 19.30
#